data_AF-A0A0F9BVB5-F1
#
_entry.id   AF-A0A0F9BVB5-F1
#
_cell.length_a   1.000
_cell.length_b   1.000
_cell.length_c   1.000
_cell.angle_alpha   90.00
_cell.angle_beta   90.00
_cell.angle_gamma   90.00
#
_symmetry.space_group_name_H-M   'P 1'
#
loop_
_entity.id
_entity.type
_entity.pdbx_description
1 polymer ?
#
loop_
_entity_poly.entity_id
_entity_poly.type
_entity_poly.pdbx_seq_one_letter_code
_entity_poly.pdbx_strand_id
1 'polypeptide(L)'
;MRHAETVTFGGSALDRAGELRGNAAALEQLRADPKARAIVFWRGKPLIAPDRPAVLVRLALDHPALKDAEGAAILLGREDGA
;
A
#
# COMPACT_ATOMS: atom_id res chain seq x y z
N MET A 1 -7.81 -25.16 14.67
CA MET A 1 -6.56 -25.38 13.90
C MET A 1 -5.40 -24.96 14.78
N ARG A 2 -4.40 -25.83 15.01
CA ARG A 2 -3.49 -25.75 16.16
C ARG A 2 -2.07 -25.23 15.84
N HIS A 3 -1.78 -24.91 14.58
CA HIS A 3 -0.47 -24.42 14.10
C HIS A 3 -0.61 -23.45 12.91
N ALA A 4 -1.50 -22.44 13.01
CA ALA A 4 -1.60 -21.41 11.97
C ALA A 4 -0.38 -20.46 11.93
N GLU A 5 0.41 -20.48 13.01
CA GLU A 5 1.50 -19.54 13.30
C GLU A 5 2.83 -19.91 12.63
N THR A 6 2.96 -21.17 12.19
CA THR A 6 4.18 -21.71 11.54
C THR A 6 4.04 -21.78 10.03
N VAL A 7 2.90 -21.36 9.48
CA VAL A 7 2.79 -21.15 8.05
C VAL A 7 3.25 -19.74 7.79
N THR A 8 4.42 -19.59 7.18
CA THR A 8 4.94 -18.30 6.70
C THR A 8 4.12 -17.80 5.51
N PHE A 9 2.80 -17.68 5.68
CA PHE A 9 2.06 -16.69 4.93
C PHE A 9 2.61 -15.35 5.44
N GLY A 10 3.41 -14.67 4.61
CA GLY A 10 3.90 -13.34 4.92
C GLY A 10 2.72 -12.45 5.28
N GLY A 11 2.50 -12.27 6.58
CA GLY A 11 1.49 -11.37 7.12
C GLY A 11 1.95 -9.97 6.85
N SER A 12 1.59 -9.44 5.67
CA SER A 12 1.53 -8.01 5.46
C SER A 12 0.56 -7.51 6.52
N ALA A 13 1.02 -6.77 7.55
CA ALA A 13 0.22 -6.27 8.67
C ALA A 13 -0.98 -5.38 8.27
N LEU A 14 -1.29 -5.31 6.98
CA LEU A 14 -2.43 -4.66 6.37
C LEU A 14 -3.70 -5.49 6.56
N ASP A 15 -4.75 -4.82 7.01
CA ASP A 15 -6.11 -5.24 6.68
C ASP A 15 -6.34 -4.93 5.19
N ARG A 16 -6.66 -5.95 4.39
CA ARG A 16 -6.82 -5.83 2.93
C ARG A 16 -7.99 -4.95 2.51
N ALA A 17 -8.94 -4.66 3.42
CA ALA A 17 -10.11 -3.82 3.16
C ALA A 17 -10.84 -4.18 1.85
N GLY A 18 -11.07 -5.48 1.63
CA GLY A 18 -11.60 -6.02 0.38
C GLY A 18 -13.00 -5.50 0.06
N GLU A 19 -13.79 -5.19 1.08
CA GLU A 19 -15.13 -4.62 1.01
C GLU A 19 -15.18 -3.25 0.33
N LEU A 20 -14.07 -2.49 0.31
CA LEU A 20 -14.01 -1.15 -0.26
C LEU A 20 -13.76 -1.14 -1.76
N ARG A 21 -13.29 -2.24 -2.35
CA ARG A 21 -12.82 -2.27 -3.75
C ARG A 21 -13.91 -2.00 -4.78
N GLY A 22 -15.17 -2.28 -4.45
CA GLY A 22 -16.33 -1.97 -5.30
C GLY A 22 -16.96 -0.60 -5.03
N ASN A 23 -16.47 0.16 -4.07
CA ASN A 23 -17.06 1.42 -3.63
C ASN A 23 -16.18 2.61 -4.04
N ALA A 24 -16.45 3.16 -5.23
CA ALA A 24 -15.68 4.28 -5.78
C ALA A 24 -15.66 5.50 -4.84
N ALA A 25 -16.77 5.84 -4.18
CA ALA A 25 -16.84 6.97 -3.27
C ALA A 25 -15.94 6.78 -2.03
N ALA A 26 -15.91 5.58 -1.46
CA ALA A 26 -15.02 5.26 -0.35
C ALA A 26 -13.54 5.29 -0.77
N LEU A 27 -13.22 4.82 -1.99
CA LEU A 27 -11.85 4.88 -2.52
C LEU A 27 -11.37 6.31 -2.73
N GLU A 28 -12.24 7.21 -3.22
CA GLU A 28 -11.89 8.64 -3.34
C GLU A 28 -11.67 9.30 -1.98
N GLN A 29 -12.46 8.93 -0.96
CA GLN A 29 -12.24 9.40 0.41
C GLN A 29 -10.88 8.94 0.96
N LEU A 30 -10.52 7.67 0.77
CA LEU A 30 -9.20 7.15 1.18
C LEU A 30 -8.06 7.83 0.43
N ARG A 31 -8.23 8.12 -0.86
CA ARG A 31 -7.23 8.85 -1.67
C ARG A 31 -7.01 10.29 -1.20
N ALA A 32 -8.05 10.92 -0.65
CA ALA A 32 -7.96 12.27 -0.11
C ALA A 32 -7.36 12.34 1.30
N ASP A 33 -7.20 11.21 2.00
CA ASP A 33 -6.63 11.20 3.35
C ASP A 33 -5.13 11.56 3.32
N PRO A 34 -4.68 12.58 4.06
CA PRO A 34 -3.26 12.96 4.11
C PRO A 34 -2.34 11.89 4.71
N LYS A 35 -2.89 10.88 5.40
CA LYS A 35 -2.16 9.71 5.90
C LYS A 35 -2.02 8.60 4.86
N ALA A 36 -2.78 8.64 3.77
CA ALA A 36 -2.67 7.64 2.71
C ALA A 36 -1.26 7.63 2.12
N ARG A 37 -0.78 6.42 1.80
CA ARG A 37 0.57 6.21 1.27
C ARG A 37 0.55 5.35 0.02
N ALA A 38 1.43 5.68 -0.92
CA ALA A 38 1.71 4.90 -2.11
C ALA A 38 3.04 4.17 -2.00
N ILE A 39 3.06 2.93 -2.51
CA ILE A 39 4.28 2.23 -2.90
C ILE A 39 4.34 2.27 -4.42
N VAL A 40 5.43 2.80 -4.95
CA VAL A 40 5.60 2.96 -6.40
C VAL A 40 6.48 1.86 -6.97
N PHE A 41 6.17 1.46 -8.20
CA PHE A 41 6.92 0.47 -8.97
C PHE A 41 7.44 1.09 -10.25
N TRP A 42 8.68 0.74 -10.62
CA TRP A 42 9.27 1.06 -11.91
C TRP A 42 9.73 -0.23 -12.57
N ARG A 43 9.13 -0.59 -13.71
CA ARG A 43 9.43 -1.83 -14.45
C ARG A 43 9.45 -3.07 -13.53
N GLY A 44 8.47 -3.16 -12.63
CA GLY A 44 8.31 -4.27 -11.68
C GLY A 44 9.20 -4.19 -10.43
N LYS A 45 10.00 -3.14 -10.24
CA LYS A 45 10.85 -2.98 -9.05
C LYS A 45 10.28 -1.93 -8.10
N PRO A 46 10.13 -2.23 -6.79
CA PRO A 46 9.66 -1.24 -5.82
C PRO A 46 10.75 -0.22 -5.50
N LEU A 47 10.34 0.99 -5.13
CA LEU A 47 11.25 1.99 -4.57
C LEU A 47 11.66 1.59 -3.13
N ILE A 48 12.97 1.55 -2.88
CA ILE A 48 13.54 1.22 -1.57
C ILE A 48 14.52 2.29 -1.11
N ALA A 49 14.64 2.48 0.20
CA ALA A 49 15.77 3.15 0.83
C ALA A 49 16.91 2.12 0.96
N PRO A 50 18.11 2.41 0.43
CA PRO A 50 19.19 1.43 0.27
C PRO A 50 20.00 1.17 1.55
N ASP A 51 19.59 1.72 2.70
CA ASP A 51 20.19 1.45 4.00
C ASP A 51 20.20 -0.06 4.30
N ARG A 52 20.96 -0.50 5.31
CA ARG A 52 20.99 -1.90 5.72
C ARG A 52 20.41 -2.06 7.13
N PRO A 53 19.23 -2.70 7.29
CA PRO A 53 18.41 -3.35 6.25
C PRO A 53 17.69 -2.34 5.33
N ALA A 54 17.44 -2.75 4.08
CA ALA A 54 16.73 -1.92 3.13
C ALA A 54 15.24 -1.82 3.50
N VAL A 55 14.66 -0.64 3.27
CA VAL A 55 13.26 -0.35 3.67
C VAL A 55 12.44 -0.01 2.43
N LEU A 56 11.21 -0.51 2.37
CA LEU A 56 10.25 -0.14 1.34
C LEU A 56 9.79 1.31 1.54
N VAL A 57 9.97 2.15 0.53
CA VAL A 57 9.59 3.56 0.63
C VAL A 57 8.08 3.70 0.42
N ARG A 58 7.44 4.46 1.31
CA ARG A 58 6.03 4.83 1.25
C ARG A 58 5.92 6.33 1.07
N LEU A 59 5.39 6.76 -0.08
CA LEU A 59 5.25 8.17 -0.43
C LEU A 59 3.86 8.69 -0.04
N ALA A 60 3.76 9.96 0.34
CA ALA A 60 2.46 10.64 0.39
C ALA A 60 1.85 10.71 -1.03
N LEU A 61 0.51 10.72 -1.13
CA LEU A 61 -0.17 10.70 -2.43
C LEU A 61 -0.01 12.00 -3.24
N ASP A 62 0.42 13.09 -2.62
CA ASP A 62 0.74 14.37 -3.25
C ASP A 62 2.23 14.48 -3.67
N HIS A 63 3.03 13.44 -3.46
CA HIS A 63 4.45 13.47 -3.78
C HIS A 63 4.67 13.67 -5.30
N PRO A 64 5.57 14.58 -5.74
CA PRO A 64 5.75 14.91 -7.15
C PRO A 64 6.06 13.73 -8.08
N ALA A 65 6.71 12.69 -7.56
CA ALA A 65 7.01 11.46 -8.32
C ALA A 65 5.75 10.69 -8.80
N LEU A 66 4.58 10.96 -8.23
CA LEU A 66 3.31 10.35 -8.67
C LEU A 66 2.69 11.07 -9.87
N LYS A 67 3.20 12.25 -10.27
CA LYS A 67 2.67 13.00 -11.42
C LYS A 67 2.80 12.25 -12.75
N ASP A 68 3.85 11.45 -12.86
CA ASP A 68 4.16 10.63 -14.04
C ASP A 68 3.67 9.18 -13.88
N ALA A 69 2.93 8.86 -12.82
CA ALA A 69 2.43 7.51 -12.59
C ALA A 69 1.33 7.17 -13.60
N GLU A 70 1.56 6.13 -14.40
CA GLU A 70 0.59 5.63 -15.36
C GLU A 70 -0.29 4.52 -14.74
N GLY A 71 -1.59 4.56 -15.04
CA GLY A 71 -2.55 3.54 -14.63
C GLY A 71 -3.27 3.83 -13.31
N ALA A 72 -4.21 2.95 -12.96
CA ALA A 72 -5.00 3.09 -11.74
C ALA A 72 -4.22 2.58 -10.51
N ALA A 73 -4.16 3.39 -9.46
CA ALA A 73 -3.62 2.94 -8.18
C ALA A 73 -4.43 1.76 -7.62
N ILE A 74 -3.72 0.80 -7.03
CA ILE A 74 -4.31 -0.41 -6.43
C ILE A 74 -4.38 -0.22 -4.91
N LEU A 75 -5.56 -0.39 -4.33
CA LEU A 75 -5.72 -0.42 -2.87
C LEU A 75 -5.06 -1.69 -2.30
N LEU A 76 -3.97 -1.51 -1.55
CA LEU A 76 -3.29 -2.60 -0.86
C LEU A 76 -4.01 -3.00 0.43
N GLY A 77 -4.54 -2.01 1.15
CA GLY A 77 -5.21 -2.19 2.43
C GLY A 77 -5.09 -0.95 3.31
N ARG A 78 -5.42 -1.12 4.60
CA ARG A 78 -5.29 -0.14 5.68
C ARG A 78 -4.38 -0.68 6.78
N GLU A 79 -3.70 0.23 7.48
CA GLU A 79 -2.86 -0.07 8.63
C GLU A 79 -3.38 0.74 9.82
N ASP A 80 -3.51 0.12 10.99
CA ASP A 80 -4.09 0.76 12.20
C ASP A 80 -5.47 1.43 11.99
N GLY A 81 -6.25 0.92 11.01
CA GLY A 81 -7.59 1.41 10.69
C GLY A 81 -7.64 2.59 9.71
N ALA A 82 -6.50 3.01 9.15
CA ALA A 82 -6.36 4.09 8.16
C ALA A 82 -5.81 3.60 6.82
#